data_AF-A0A7X7JPC1-F1
#
_entry.id   AF-A0A7X7JPC1-F1
#
_cell.length_a   1.000
_cell.length_b   1.000
_cell.length_c   1.000
_cell.angle_alpha   90.00
_cell.angle_beta   90.00
_cell.angle_gamma   90.00
#
_symmetry.space_group_name_H-M   'P 1'
#
loop_
_entity.id
_entity.type
_entity.pdbx_description
1 polymer ?
#
loop_
_entity_poly.entity_id
_entity_poly.type
_entity_poly.pdbx_seq_one_letter_code
_entity_poly.pdbx_strand_id
1 'polypeptide(L)' 'MQQEVALVRVERDGIETSVRRAVYLAGGLGHLINGASRVLVKPNIWSPQPSGTGSITDCRVTEAVARIVL' A
#
# COMPACT_ATOMS: atom_id res chain seq x y z
N MET A 1 19.88 -7.99 -7.74
CA MET A 1 18.59 -7.26 -7.73
C MET A 1 18.63 -6.29 -6.57
N GLN A 2 18.59 -4.99 -6.84
CA GLN A 2 18.55 -3.98 -5.79
C GLN A 2 17.09 -3.85 -5.34
N GLN A 3 16.83 -4.01 -4.05
CA GLN A 3 15.47 -3.83 -3.51
C GLN A 3 15.22 -2.34 -3.33
N GLU A 4 14.33 -1.77 -4.13
CA GLU A 4 13.89 -0.39 -3.98
C GLU A 4 12.84 -0.30 -2.88
N VAL A 5 13.03 0.63 -1.95
CA VAL A 5 12.10 0.91 -0.86
C VAL A 5 11.83 2.40 -0.83
N ALA A 6 10.55 2.78 -0.82
CA ALA A 6 10.13 4.17 -0.67
C ALA A 6 9.72 4.46 0.79
N LEU A 7 10.31 5.50 1.37
CA LEU A 7 9.89 6.05 2.66
C LEU A 7 9.16 7.38 2.42
N VAL A 8 7.89 7.44 2.83
CA VAL A 8 7.03 8.60 2.62
C VAL A 8 6.44 9.02 3.97
N ARG A 9 6.51 10.32 4.27
CA ARG A 9 5.80 10.91 5.40
C ARG A 9 4.33 11.06 5.03
N VAL A 10 3.44 10.72 5.96
CA VAL A 10 2.02 11.04 5.83
C VAL A 10 1.84 12.53 6.02
N GLU A 11 1.52 13.23 4.93
CA GLU A 11 1.22 14.66 4.93
C GLU A 11 -0.27 14.92 5.17
N ARG A 12 -0.66 16.21 5.19
CA ARG A 12 -2.06 16.63 5.41
C ARG A 12 -3.05 16.02 4.42
N ASP A 13 -2.59 15.67 3.22
CA ASP A 13 -3.39 15.06 2.14
C ASP A 13 -3.73 13.58 2.40
N GLY A 14 -3.27 13.03 3.53
CA GLY A 14 -3.73 11.76 4.07
C GLY A 14 -2.98 10.51 3.58
N ILE A 15 -3.43 9.36 4.07
CA ILE A 15 -2.77 8.06 3.86
C ILE A 15 -2.87 7.60 2.41
N GLU A 16 -4.01 7.77 1.74
CA GLU A 16 -4.15 7.33 0.33
C GLU A 16 -3.14 8.02 -0.59
N THR A 17 -3.06 9.34 -0.52
CA THR A 17 -2.10 10.14 -1.31
C THR A 17 -0.66 9.72 -1.03
N SER A 18 -0.35 9.45 0.25
CA SER A 18 0.97 9.00 0.68
C SER A 18 1.30 7.59 0.16
N VAL A 19 0.33 6.67 0.15
CA VAL A 19 0.48 5.31 -0.40
C VAL A 19 0.69 5.36 -1.91
N ARG A 20 -0.08 6.17 -2.65
CA ARG A 20 0.11 6.37 -4.10
C ARG A 20 1.50 6.92 -4.41
N ARG A 21 1.98 7.88 -3.60
CA ARG A 21 3.34 8.40 -3.73
C ARG A 21 4.40 7.34 -3.45
N ALA A 22 4.23 6.52 -2.42
CA ALA A 22 5.14 5.44 -2.10
C ALA A 22 5.22 4.39 -3.23
N VAL A 23 4.07 3.99 -3.78
CA VAL A 23 4.00 3.07 -4.93
C VAL A 23 4.67 3.66 -6.16
N TYR A 24 4.44 4.94 -6.47
CA TYR A 24 5.11 5.62 -7.58
C TYR A 24 6.64 5.64 -7.42
N LEU A 25 7.13 5.99 -6.22
CA LEU A 25 8.56 6.04 -5.92
C LEU A 25 9.24 4.66 -5.97
N ALA A 26 8.48 3.58 -5.73
CA ALA A 26 8.94 2.20 -5.84
C ALA A 26 8.81 1.63 -7.27
N GLY A 27 8.58 2.46 -8.29
CA GLY A 27 8.51 2.03 -9.70
C GLY A 27 7.10 1.61 -10.18
N GLY A 28 6.07 1.78 -9.35
CA GLY A 28 4.69 1.47 -9.68
C GLY A 28 4.39 -0.03 -9.79
N LEU A 29 3.13 -0.36 -10.12
CA LEU A 29 2.67 -1.75 -10.28
C LEU A 29 2.38 -2.15 -11.73
N GLY A 30 2.38 -1.20 -12.68
CA GLY A 30 1.96 -1.44 -14.07
C GLY A 30 2.87 -2.41 -14.85
N HIS A 31 4.07 -2.68 -14.35
CA HIS A 31 4.97 -3.69 -14.92
C HIS A 31 4.70 -5.10 -14.37
N LEU A 32 3.88 -5.24 -13.31
CA LEU A 32 3.54 -6.52 -12.65
C LEU A 32 2.12 -6.97 -12.97
N ILE A 33 1.18 -6.03 -13.10
CA ILE A 33 -0.25 -6.31 -13.26
C ILE A 33 -0.85 -5.50 -14.42
N ASN A 34 -1.94 -6.01 -14.98
CA ASN A 34 -2.74 -5.39 -16.04
C ASN A 34 -4.25 -5.57 -15.76
N GLY A 35 -5.10 -5.01 -16.62
CA GLY A 35 -6.57 -5.06 -16.44
C GLY A 35 -7.19 -6.47 -16.46
N ALA A 36 -6.47 -7.50 -16.88
CA ALA A 36 -6.92 -8.90 -16.82
C ALA A 36 -6.39 -9.65 -15.58
N SER A 37 -5.52 -9.01 -14.79
CA SER A 37 -4.91 -9.61 -13.60
C SER A 37 -5.94 -9.78 -12.49
N ARG A 38 -5.85 -10.90 -11.77
CA ARG A 38 -6.58 -11.11 -10.51
C ARG A 38 -5.60 -10.90 -9.36
N VAL A 39 -5.80 -9.82 -8.61
CA VAL A 39 -4.88 -9.41 -7.54
C VAL A 39 -5.47 -9.75 -6.18
N LEU A 40 -4.69 -10.40 -5.32
CA LEU A 40 -5.02 -10.61 -3.91
C LEU A 40 -4.16 -9.67 -3.05
N VAL A 41 -4.81 -8.81 -2.28
CA VAL A 41 -4.13 -7.97 -1.28
C VAL A 41 -4.11 -8.71 0.05
N LYS A 42 -2.91 -9.03 0.56
CA LYS A 42 -2.73 -9.72 1.85
C LYS A 42 -2.20 -8.77 2.92
N PRO A 43 -3.06 -8.08 3.69
CA PRO A 43 -2.59 -7.30 4.83
C PRO A 43 -1.96 -8.21 5.89
N ASN A 44 -0.99 -7.69 6.63
CA ASN A 44 -0.43 -8.40 7.79
C ASN A 44 -1.25 -8.04 9.04
N ILE A 45 -2.17 -8.93 9.42
CA ILE A 45 -3.04 -8.83 10.61
C ILE A 45 -2.81 -10.07 11.47
N TRP A 46 -1.88 -9.98 12.41
CA TRP A 46 -1.54 -11.12 13.28
C TRP A 46 -2.40 -11.18 14.55
N SER A 47 -3.08 -10.09 14.91
CA SER A 47 -3.99 -10.00 16.07
C SER A 47 -5.09 -8.95 15.85
N PRO A 48 -6.21 -9.01 16.59
CA PRO A 48 -7.30 -8.04 16.47
C PRO A 48 -6.95 -6.73 17.18
N GLN A 49 -6.13 -5.90 16.52
CA GLN A 49 -5.70 -4.60 17.03
C GLN A 49 -6.37 -3.45 16.26
N PRO A 50 -6.56 -2.27 16.87
CA PRO A 50 -6.94 -1.07 16.13
C PRO A 50 -5.87 -0.69 15.08
N SER A 51 -6.32 -0.08 13.98
CA SER A 51 -5.42 0.55 13.01
C SER A 51 -4.68 1.75 13.62
N GLY A 52 -3.51 2.08 13.08
CA GLY A 52 -2.65 3.16 13.59
C GLY A 52 -1.74 2.79 14.76
N THR A 53 -1.85 1.58 15.30
CA THR A 53 -0.98 1.09 16.40
C THR A 53 0.45 0.75 15.97
N GLY A 54 0.67 0.53 14.67
CA GLY A 54 1.94 0.00 14.14
C GLY A 54 2.13 -1.51 14.33
N SER A 55 1.27 -2.15 15.14
CA SER A 55 1.32 -3.60 15.40
C SER A 55 0.77 -4.43 14.25
N ILE A 56 -0.21 -3.90 13.50
CA ILE A 56 -0.80 -4.52 12.31
C ILE A 56 -0.75 -3.55 11.14
N THR A 57 -0.98 -4.05 9.91
CA THR A 57 -1.16 -3.18 8.74
C THR A 57 -2.38 -2.28 8.96
N ASP A 58 -2.22 -0.96 8.83
CA ASP A 58 -3.33 -0.01 8.91
C ASP A 58 -4.34 -0.30 7.79
N CYS A 59 -5.63 -0.39 8.14
CA CYS A 59 -6.67 -0.72 7.17
C CYS A 59 -6.76 0.30 6.02
N ARG A 60 -6.44 1.57 6.28
CA ARG A 60 -6.44 2.64 5.25
C ARG A 60 -5.32 2.45 4.23
N VAL A 61 -4.20 1.86 4.62
CA VAL A 61 -3.15 1.45 3.67
C VAL A 61 -3.64 0.30 2.80
N THR A 62 -4.30 -0.68 3.41
CA THR A 62 -4.88 -1.82 2.67
C THR A 62 -5.91 -1.37 1.65
N GLU A 63 -6.82 -0.47 2.05
CA GLU A 63 -7.83 0.11 1.17
C GLU A 63 -7.19 0.89 0.02
N ALA A 64 -6.21 1.75 0.31
CA ALA A 64 -5.52 2.53 -0.72
C ALA A 64 -4.83 1.64 -1.76
N VAL A 65 -4.18 0.54 -1.33
CA VAL A 65 -3.58 -0.44 -2.26
C VAL A 65 -4.66 -1.18 -3.05
N ALA A 66 -5.76 -1.59 -2.42
CA ALA A 66 -6.87 -2.24 -3.12
C ALA A 66 -7.43 -1.33 -4.23
N ARG A 67 -7.62 -0.03 -3.96
CA ARG A 67 -8.06 0.95 -4.95
C ARG A 67 -7.06 1.24 -6.07
N ILE A 68 -5.78 0.90 -5.91
CA ILE A 68 -4.76 1.02 -6.98
C ILE A 68 -4.87 -0.14 -7.98
N VAL A 69 -5.32 -1.31 -7.52
CA VAL A 69 -5.30 -2.56 -8.31
C VAL A 69 -6.69 -2.99 -8.81
N LEU A 70 -7.75 -2.28 -8.41
CA LEU A 70 -9.12 -2.40 -8.92
C LEU A 70 -9.33 -1.43 -10.09
#